data_AF-A0A7W7GYL5-F1
#
_entry.id   AF-A0A7W7GYL5-F1
#
_cell.length_a   1.000
_cell.length_b   1.000
_cell.length_c   1.000
_cell.angle_alpha   90.00
_cell.angle_beta   90.00
_cell.angle_gamma   90.00
#
_symmetry.space_group_name_H-M   'P 1'
#
loop_
_entity.id
_entity.type
_entity.pdbx_description
1 polymer ?
#
loop_
_entity_poly.entity_id
_entity_poly.type
_entity_poly.pdbx_seq_one_letter_code
_entity_poly.pdbx_strand_id
1 'polypeptide(L)'
;MNPTTRTAATRAVVTLVLANLALSLLFAVLTLAGHDAVLAYQRQHHPDADPDALARTLWSRPVTVFLVALLYLRIVRQLRAGTAKALRRVRIVAVLGLGGLGWLLVSAEYPAWLRVVEAVQVLLLAALAVTTNLRTVRSAFDAPAPADPRPRNRRGAWTLVLLAPVVAELSLGLLPLRLAWAFLFFVPLYGAGALLIREVVRRFGGGLPSLLLLGVTYGLVEEGLVLQGLTSPHLYDAAGWAPRLFGLNTAYAELNLVYHPVFSVTIPIIVVELLFAGHGERPYLRRGGLITTGAVAVLGALLLRVSIPPSEDPGYILPPVAAALIVTVALLVTAAAFAVRGKHLPPAAPPRALPSPELTGLAAGAAALGFLALIFPFAGADQPFFTHGAWSLLPMAAAALLAAATTVTLRRWSAHPSWTRLHLLAAAIGATVGHTIFGTIANADSWPDRLFLITLAVLMVLSGRRLARRLRADGLHLEPGDARPGVITAPVAG
;
A
#
# COMPACT_ATOMS: atom_id res chain seq x y z
N MET A 1 -20.38 -2.90 37.64
CA MET A 1 -21.62 -2.96 36.83
C MET A 1 -22.11 -4.40 36.79
N ASN A 2 -23.39 -4.65 37.07
CA ASN A 2 -23.94 -6.01 37.15
C ASN A 2 -23.85 -6.71 35.77
N PRO A 3 -23.31 -7.94 35.63
CA PRO A 3 -23.19 -8.66 34.35
C PRO A 3 -24.51 -8.76 33.55
N THR A 4 -25.65 -8.73 34.23
CA THR A 4 -26.99 -8.70 33.61
C THR A 4 -27.22 -7.42 32.79
N THR A 5 -26.87 -6.26 33.35
CA THR A 5 -27.03 -4.95 32.69
C THR A 5 -26.13 -4.78 31.47
N ARG A 6 -24.90 -5.34 31.52
CA ARG A 6 -23.98 -5.36 30.38
C ARG A 6 -24.51 -6.22 29.24
N THR A 7 -25.02 -7.41 29.58
CA THR A 7 -25.61 -8.33 28.61
C THR A 7 -26.84 -7.73 27.93
N ALA A 8 -27.70 -7.04 28.67
CA ALA A 8 -28.86 -6.34 28.13
C ALA A 8 -28.46 -5.19 27.16
N ALA A 9 -27.51 -4.35 27.56
CA ALA A 9 -27.00 -3.26 26.72
C ALA A 9 -26.35 -3.77 25.42
N THR A 10 -25.52 -4.82 25.51
CA THR A 10 -24.91 -5.44 24.33
C THR A 10 -25.96 -6.07 23.42
N ARG A 11 -26.97 -6.76 23.97
CA ARG A 11 -28.07 -7.36 23.21
C ARG A 11 -28.86 -6.29 22.46
N ALA A 12 -29.25 -5.21 23.13
CA ALA A 12 -30.01 -4.11 22.51
C ALA A 12 -29.27 -3.49 21.31
N VAL A 13 -27.99 -3.14 21.48
CA VAL A 13 -27.18 -2.57 20.38
C VAL A 13 -27.00 -3.57 19.25
N VAL A 14 -26.71 -4.84 19.55
CA VAL A 14 -26.54 -5.89 18.52
C VAL A 14 -27.84 -6.12 17.74
N THR A 15 -28.99 -6.16 18.42
CA THR A 15 -30.30 -6.34 17.77
C THR A 15 -30.59 -5.19 16.82
N LEU A 16 -30.39 -3.93 17.24
CA LEU A 16 -30.59 -2.76 16.37
C LEU A 16 -29.64 -2.76 15.17
N VAL A 17 -28.37 -3.14 15.37
CA VAL A 17 -27.39 -3.28 14.30
C VAL A 17 -27.79 -4.35 13.28
N LEU A 18 -28.28 -5.51 13.75
CA LEU A 18 -28.73 -6.59 12.88
C LEU A 18 -30.04 -6.25 12.16
N ALA A 19 -30.98 -5.60 12.85
CA ALA A 19 -32.23 -5.13 12.24
C ALA A 19 -31.96 -4.10 11.13
N ASN A 20 -31.09 -3.13 11.38
CA ASN A 20 -30.67 -2.17 10.37
C ASN A 20 -30.00 -2.87 9.18
N LEU A 21 -29.13 -3.84 9.45
CA LEU A 21 -28.47 -4.61 8.39
C LEU A 21 -29.47 -5.40 7.54
N ALA A 22 -30.43 -6.09 8.17
CA ALA A 22 -31.45 -6.85 7.45
C ALA A 22 -32.29 -5.93 6.57
N LEU A 23 -32.62 -4.74 7.06
CA LEU A 23 -33.37 -3.74 6.32
C LEU A 23 -32.56 -3.12 5.17
N SER A 24 -31.25 -2.94 5.34
CA SER A 24 -30.35 -2.52 4.25
C SER A 24 -30.26 -3.58 3.15
N LEU A 25 -30.17 -4.86 3.52
CA LEU A 25 -30.20 -5.96 2.55
C LEU A 25 -31.54 -6.05 1.83
N LEU A 26 -32.66 -5.89 2.55
CA LEU A 26 -33.99 -5.85 1.95
C LEU A 26 -34.11 -4.69 0.96
N PHE A 27 -33.65 -3.49 1.33
CA PHE A 27 -33.62 -2.34 0.43
C PHE A 27 -32.81 -2.61 -0.85
N ALA A 28 -31.65 -3.25 -0.72
CA ALA A 28 -30.81 -3.61 -1.87
C ALA A 28 -31.52 -4.63 -2.79
N VAL A 29 -32.16 -5.66 -2.23
CA VAL A 29 -32.94 -6.66 -2.98
C VAL A 29 -34.12 -6.01 -3.68
N LEU A 30 -34.86 -5.15 -2.99
CA LEU A 30 -36.00 -4.43 -3.54
C LEU A 30 -35.60 -3.47 -4.67
N THR A 31 -34.45 -2.80 -4.53
CA THR A 31 -33.90 -1.94 -5.58
C THR A 31 -33.54 -2.74 -6.84
N LEU A 32 -33.01 -3.96 -6.68
CA LEU A 32 -32.70 -4.85 -7.80
C LEU A 32 -33.97 -5.43 -8.43
N ALA A 33 -34.93 -5.88 -7.62
CA ALA A 33 -36.18 -6.46 -8.09
C ALA A 33 -37.07 -5.42 -8.82
N GLY A 34 -37.03 -4.17 -8.36
CA GLY A 34 -37.74 -3.04 -8.96
C GLY A 34 -36.87 -2.18 -9.87
N HIS A 35 -35.75 -2.70 -10.39
CA HIS A 35 -34.73 -1.94 -11.12
C HIS A 35 -35.31 -0.99 -12.16
N ASP A 36 -36.15 -1.50 -13.07
CA ASP A 36 -36.68 -0.71 -14.18
C ASP A 36 -37.63 0.40 -13.70
N ALA A 37 -38.42 0.12 -12.66
CA ALA A 37 -39.31 1.11 -12.06
C ALA A 37 -38.53 2.22 -11.31
N VAL A 38 -37.43 1.86 -10.65
CA VAL A 38 -36.56 2.83 -9.96
C VAL A 38 -35.79 3.68 -10.97
N LEU A 39 -35.27 3.06 -12.03
CA LEU A 39 -34.54 3.76 -13.08
C LEU A 39 -35.45 4.73 -13.86
N ALA A 40 -36.68 4.30 -14.20
CA ALA A 40 -37.68 5.15 -14.83
C ALA A 40 -38.04 6.36 -13.95
N TYR A 41 -38.22 6.14 -12.65
CA TYR A 41 -38.48 7.22 -11.70
C TYR A 41 -37.30 8.22 -11.62
N GLN A 42 -36.07 7.73 -11.55
CA GLN A 42 -34.87 8.59 -11.48
C GLN A 42 -34.67 9.41 -12.75
N ARG A 43 -34.91 8.83 -13.93
CA ARG A 43 -34.85 9.55 -15.21
C ARG A 43 -35.88 10.68 -15.29
N GLN A 44 -37.08 10.47 -14.72
CA GLN A 44 -38.11 11.50 -14.68
C GLN A 44 -37.74 12.66 -13.74
N HIS A 45 -37.05 12.38 -12.63
CA HIS A 45 -36.68 13.38 -11.62
C HIS A 45 -35.34 14.08 -11.92
N HIS A 46 -34.49 13.47 -12.75
CA HIS A 46 -33.21 14.02 -13.20
C HIS A 46 -33.10 13.95 -14.73
N PRO A 47 -33.87 14.78 -15.46
CA PRO A 47 -33.93 14.72 -16.93
C PRO A 47 -32.59 15.04 -17.61
N ASP A 48 -31.73 15.81 -16.94
CA ASP A 48 -30.42 16.23 -17.47
C ASP A 48 -29.28 15.25 -17.14
N ALA A 49 -29.55 14.15 -16.42
CA ALA A 49 -28.54 13.20 -16.00
C ALA A 49 -28.29 12.10 -17.06
N ASP A 50 -27.03 11.68 -17.22
CA ASP A 50 -26.65 10.58 -18.11
C ASP A 50 -27.39 9.27 -17.72
N PRO A 51 -28.25 8.72 -18.59
CA PRO A 51 -29.02 7.50 -18.32
C PRO A 51 -28.15 6.28 -18.00
N ASP A 52 -26.95 6.20 -18.60
CA ASP A 52 -26.04 5.08 -18.38
C ASP A 52 -25.29 5.24 -17.05
N ALA A 53 -24.99 6.48 -16.64
CA ALA A 53 -24.46 6.76 -15.31
C ALA A 53 -25.47 6.43 -14.19
N LEU A 54 -26.75 6.75 -14.39
CA LEU A 54 -27.82 6.38 -13.45
C LEU A 54 -27.94 4.86 -13.30
N ALA A 55 -27.93 4.13 -14.41
CA ALA A 55 -27.96 2.67 -14.40
C ALA A 55 -26.73 2.06 -13.69
N ARG A 56 -25.51 2.51 -14.01
CA ARG A 56 -24.28 2.06 -13.32
C ARG A 56 -24.30 2.33 -11.81
N THR A 57 -24.82 3.49 -11.42
CA THR A 57 -24.95 3.87 -10.01
C THR A 57 -25.94 2.97 -9.29
N LEU A 58 -27.05 2.62 -9.94
CA LEU A 58 -28.07 1.72 -9.40
C LEU A 58 -27.54 0.29 -9.16
N TRP A 59 -26.67 -0.20 -10.06
CA TRP A 59 -26.02 -1.52 -9.92
C TRP A 59 -24.93 -1.57 -8.84
N SER A 60 -24.19 -0.49 -8.62
CA SER A 60 -23.07 -0.46 -7.65
C SER A 60 -23.52 -0.35 -6.18
N ARG A 61 -24.70 0.21 -5.92
CA ARG A 61 -25.24 0.41 -4.56
C ARG A 61 -25.53 -0.92 -3.83
N PRO A 62 -26.23 -1.91 -4.39
CA PRO A 62 -26.44 -3.22 -3.76
C PRO A 62 -25.14 -3.94 -3.40
N VAL A 63 -24.16 -3.93 -4.31
CA VAL A 63 -22.84 -4.55 -4.08
C VAL A 63 -22.14 -3.91 -2.88
N THR A 64 -22.20 -2.58 -2.77
CA THR A 64 -21.65 -1.85 -1.62
C THR A 64 -22.35 -2.25 -0.32
N VAL A 65 -23.68 -2.41 -0.33
CA VAL A 65 -24.45 -2.86 0.85
C VAL A 65 -24.05 -4.28 1.27
N PHE A 66 -23.84 -5.21 0.33
CA PHE A 66 -23.37 -6.56 0.63
C PHE A 66 -21.95 -6.57 1.23
N LEU A 67 -21.03 -5.75 0.72
CA LEU A 67 -19.68 -5.63 1.28
C LEU A 67 -19.70 -5.04 2.71
N VAL A 68 -20.55 -4.04 2.93
CA VAL A 68 -20.77 -3.45 4.26
C VAL A 68 -21.40 -4.48 5.21
N ALA A 69 -22.29 -5.35 4.74
CA ALA A 69 -22.88 -6.43 5.54
C ALA A 69 -21.83 -7.35 6.17
N LEU A 70 -20.81 -7.74 5.40
CA LEU A 70 -19.70 -8.57 5.88
C LEU A 70 -18.88 -7.85 6.98
N LEU A 71 -18.68 -6.54 6.83
CA LEU A 71 -18.01 -5.72 7.85
C LEU A 71 -18.84 -5.64 9.14
N TYR A 72 -20.16 -5.55 9.02
CA TYR A 72 -21.09 -5.50 10.15
C TYR A 72 -21.06 -6.79 10.98
N LEU A 73 -20.90 -7.97 10.36
CA LEU A 73 -20.73 -9.24 11.08
C LEU A 73 -19.51 -9.21 12.01
N ARG A 74 -18.41 -8.57 11.58
CA ARG A 74 -17.22 -8.38 12.42
C ARG A 74 -17.47 -7.40 13.56
N ILE A 75 -18.21 -6.32 13.30
CA ILE A 75 -18.58 -5.33 14.33
C ILE A 75 -19.47 -5.98 15.40
N VAL A 76 -20.44 -6.80 15.01
CA VAL A 76 -21.30 -7.55 15.94
C VAL A 76 -20.48 -8.46 16.86
N ARG A 77 -19.48 -9.19 16.34
CA ARG A 77 -18.57 -9.98 17.19
C ARG A 77 -17.81 -9.11 18.19
N GLN A 78 -17.36 -7.93 17.76
CA GLN A 78 -16.64 -6.97 18.63
C GLN A 78 -17.54 -6.32 19.68
N LEU A 79 -18.83 -6.10 19.37
CA LEU A 79 -19.83 -5.64 20.32
C LEU A 79 -20.12 -6.73 21.37
N ARG A 80 -20.28 -7.99 20.95
CA ARG A 80 -20.45 -9.13 21.86
C ARG A 80 -19.24 -9.32 22.79
N ALA A 81 -18.04 -9.00 22.31
CA ALA A 81 -16.82 -8.98 23.12
C ALA A 81 -16.69 -7.73 24.03
N GLY A 82 -17.69 -6.84 24.06
CA GLY A 82 -17.74 -5.70 24.95
C GLY A 82 -16.75 -4.57 24.63
N THR A 83 -16.33 -4.41 23.37
CA THR A 83 -15.30 -3.42 23.01
C THR A 83 -15.86 -2.00 22.84
N ALA A 84 -15.34 -1.03 23.61
CA ALA A 84 -15.67 0.39 23.49
C ALA A 84 -15.50 0.94 22.05
N LYS A 85 -14.50 0.43 21.33
CA LYS A 85 -14.22 0.85 19.95
C LYS A 85 -15.32 0.43 18.98
N ALA A 86 -15.94 -0.73 19.17
CA ALA A 86 -17.06 -1.16 18.33
C ALA A 86 -18.29 -0.28 18.59
N LEU A 87 -18.60 0.01 19.85
CA LEU A 87 -19.69 0.92 20.21
C LEU A 87 -19.50 2.31 19.58
N ARG A 88 -18.28 2.87 19.65
CA ARG A 88 -17.96 4.16 19.03
C ARG A 88 -18.13 4.14 17.51
N ARG A 89 -17.71 3.06 16.84
CA ARG A 89 -17.88 2.90 15.37
C ARG A 89 -19.35 2.85 14.99
N VAL A 90 -20.14 2.05 15.71
CA VAL A 90 -21.60 1.95 15.48
C VAL A 90 -22.27 3.31 15.67
N ARG A 91 -21.89 4.06 16.71
CA ARG A 91 -22.39 5.42 16.92
C ARG A 91 -22.06 6.36 15.75
N ILE A 92 -20.81 6.37 15.28
CA ILE A 92 -20.40 7.23 14.16
C ILE A 92 -21.19 6.86 12.91
N VAL A 93 -21.27 5.56 12.58
CA VAL A 93 -22.02 5.11 11.39
C VAL A 93 -23.51 5.41 11.52
N ALA A 94 -24.10 5.29 12.71
CA ALA A 94 -25.49 5.65 12.96
C ALA A 94 -25.75 7.13 12.70
N VAL A 95 -24.88 8.02 13.20
CA VAL A 95 -25.03 9.47 13.04
C VAL A 95 -24.80 9.90 11.59
N LEU A 96 -23.76 9.38 10.92
CA LEU A 96 -23.51 9.69 9.52
C LEU A 96 -24.60 9.12 8.61
N GLY A 97 -25.06 7.90 8.89
CA GLY A 97 -26.15 7.25 8.16
C GLY A 97 -27.47 8.00 8.30
N LEU A 98 -27.77 8.59 9.48
CA LEU A 98 -28.93 9.47 9.66
C LEU A 98 -28.88 10.68 8.74
N GLY A 99 -27.71 11.31 8.60
CA GLY A 99 -27.54 12.44 7.67
C GLY A 99 -27.71 12.00 6.22
N GLY A 100 -27.02 10.93 5.81
CA GLY A 100 -27.05 10.45 4.43
C GLY A 100 -28.41 9.91 3.98
N LEU A 101 -29.02 9.01 4.76
CA LEU A 101 -30.36 8.46 4.44
C LEU A 101 -31.47 9.49 4.67
N GLY A 102 -31.31 10.38 5.65
CA GLY A 102 -32.25 11.48 5.87
C GLY A 102 -32.29 12.44 4.68
N TRP A 103 -31.12 12.76 4.11
CA TRP A 103 -31.04 13.54 2.88
C TRP A 103 -31.73 12.82 1.72
N LEU A 104 -31.40 11.55 1.47
CA LEU A 104 -32.00 10.75 0.38
C LEU A 104 -33.53 10.65 0.48
N LEU A 105 -34.05 10.51 1.70
CA LEU A 105 -35.49 10.46 1.95
C LEU A 105 -36.18 11.79 1.60
N VAL A 106 -35.53 12.93 1.92
CA VAL A 106 -36.05 14.28 1.67
C VAL A 106 -35.90 14.68 0.21
N SER A 107 -34.79 14.32 -0.44
CA SER A 107 -34.55 14.61 -1.86
C SER A 107 -35.37 13.72 -2.80
N ALA A 108 -36.16 12.79 -2.25
CA ALA A 108 -37.11 11.96 -2.97
C ALA A 108 -36.50 11.19 -4.16
N GLU A 109 -35.26 10.72 -4.00
CA GLU A 109 -34.47 10.01 -5.04
C GLU A 109 -35.02 8.63 -5.43
N TYR A 110 -36.04 8.16 -4.70
CA TYR A 110 -36.65 6.86 -4.89
C TYR A 110 -38.18 6.91 -4.87
N PRO A 111 -38.84 5.93 -5.51
CA PRO A 111 -40.29 5.78 -5.47
C PRO A 111 -40.85 5.68 -4.04
N ALA A 112 -42.12 6.09 -3.86
CA ALA A 112 -42.78 6.13 -2.55
C ALA A 112 -42.69 4.81 -1.77
N TRP A 113 -42.83 3.66 -2.43
CA TRP A 113 -42.76 2.34 -1.80
C TRP A 113 -41.37 2.01 -1.24
N LEU A 114 -40.30 2.48 -1.90
CA LEU A 114 -38.92 2.28 -1.44
C LEU A 114 -38.57 3.30 -0.34
N ARG A 115 -39.11 4.52 -0.41
CA ARG A 115 -39.00 5.55 0.65
C ARG A 115 -39.61 5.12 1.98
N VAL A 116 -40.63 4.25 1.98
CA VAL A 116 -41.15 3.64 3.22
C VAL A 116 -40.04 2.82 3.91
N VAL A 117 -39.27 2.05 3.14
CA VAL A 117 -38.16 1.26 3.67
C VAL A 117 -37.04 2.17 4.19
N GLU A 118 -36.72 3.25 3.46
CA GLU A 118 -35.75 4.26 3.91
C GLU A 118 -36.18 4.96 5.20
N ALA A 119 -37.47 5.32 5.33
CA ALA A 119 -38.00 5.94 6.54
C ALA A 119 -37.82 5.02 7.76
N VAL A 120 -38.08 3.71 7.60
CA VAL A 120 -37.85 2.73 8.67
C VAL A 120 -36.35 2.58 8.96
N GLN A 121 -35.46 2.64 7.95
CA GLN A 121 -34.01 2.65 8.17
C GLN A 121 -33.56 3.88 8.96
N VAL A 122 -34.06 5.07 8.62
CA VAL A 122 -33.77 6.32 9.36
C VAL A 122 -34.22 6.19 10.81
N LEU A 123 -35.40 5.63 11.08
CA LEU A 123 -35.87 5.38 12.45
C LEU A 123 -34.98 4.39 13.21
N LEU A 124 -34.52 3.32 12.55
CA LEU A 124 -33.59 2.36 13.17
C LEU A 124 -32.23 2.99 13.46
N LEU A 125 -31.70 3.83 12.56
CA LEU A 125 -30.46 4.57 12.80
C LEU A 125 -30.63 5.61 13.92
N ALA A 126 -31.80 6.24 14.03
CA ALA A 126 -32.13 7.16 15.13
C ALA A 126 -32.14 6.41 16.47
N ALA A 127 -32.84 5.27 16.52
CA ALA A 127 -32.85 4.40 17.69
C ALA A 127 -31.44 3.92 18.06
N LEU A 128 -30.61 3.58 17.07
CA LEU A 128 -29.22 3.16 17.27
C LEU A 128 -28.34 4.31 17.78
N ALA A 129 -28.49 5.52 17.23
CA ALA A 129 -27.77 6.71 17.68
C ALA A 129 -28.15 7.11 19.11
N VAL A 130 -29.44 7.05 19.46
CA VAL A 130 -29.93 7.29 20.82
C VAL A 130 -29.40 6.21 21.78
N THR A 131 -29.59 4.94 21.44
CA THR A 131 -29.21 3.80 22.29
C THR A 131 -27.71 3.78 22.57
N THR A 132 -26.87 4.06 21.56
CA THR A 132 -25.41 4.13 21.74
C THR A 132 -24.93 5.35 22.54
N ASN A 133 -25.79 6.37 22.73
CA ASN A 133 -25.53 7.55 23.56
C ASN A 133 -26.05 7.43 25.00
N LEU A 134 -26.93 6.48 25.29
CA LEU A 134 -27.43 6.25 26.65
C LEU A 134 -26.26 5.99 27.61
N ARG A 135 -26.27 6.68 28.75
CA ARG A 135 -25.21 6.58 29.76
C ARG A 135 -25.00 5.14 30.24
N THR A 136 -26.10 4.40 30.42
CA THR A 136 -26.13 2.98 30.81
C THR A 136 -25.46 2.06 29.79
N VAL A 137 -25.64 2.33 28.49
CA VAL A 137 -25.00 1.57 27.41
C VAL A 137 -23.53 1.94 27.33
N ARG A 138 -23.17 3.22 27.38
CA ARG A 138 -21.76 3.65 27.35
C ARG A 138 -20.94 3.04 28.49
N SER A 139 -21.45 3.12 29.72
CA SER A 139 -20.80 2.53 30.89
C SER A 139 -20.61 1.00 30.79
N ALA A 140 -21.47 0.30 30.03
CA ALA A 140 -21.35 -1.14 29.77
C ALA A 140 -20.11 -1.51 28.94
N PHE A 141 -19.65 -0.59 28.10
CA PHE A 141 -18.52 -0.76 27.18
C PHE A 141 -17.27 0.00 27.62
N ASP A 142 -17.37 0.90 28.60
CA ASP A 142 -16.26 1.70 29.14
C ASP A 142 -15.36 0.93 30.14
N ALA A 143 -15.70 -0.33 30.47
CA ALA A 143 -14.80 -1.19 31.24
C ALA A 143 -13.45 -1.33 30.51
N PRO A 144 -12.30 -1.01 31.16
CA PRO A 144 -11.01 -1.05 30.49
C PRO A 144 -10.78 -2.44 29.92
N ALA A 145 -10.68 -2.51 28.58
CA ALA A 145 -10.27 -3.75 27.93
C ALA A 145 -8.85 -4.09 28.44
N PRO A 146 -8.58 -5.35 28.83
CA PRO A 146 -7.25 -5.73 29.28
C PRO A 146 -6.20 -5.26 28.27
N ALA A 147 -5.13 -4.64 28.77
CA ALA A 147 -4.04 -4.15 27.95
C ALA A 147 -3.47 -5.33 27.15
N ASP A 148 -3.77 -5.36 25.86
CA ASP A 148 -3.29 -6.44 25.00
C ASP A 148 -1.75 -6.35 24.91
N PRO A 149 -1.03 -7.36 25.42
CA PRO A 149 0.40 -7.30 25.73
C PRO A 149 1.29 -7.32 24.47
N ARG A 150 0.69 -7.44 23.28
CA ARG A 150 1.43 -7.52 22.02
C ARG A 150 2.13 -6.18 21.70
N PRO A 151 3.43 -6.19 21.38
CA PRO A 151 4.18 -4.99 21.03
C PRO A 151 3.53 -4.29 19.83
N ARG A 152 3.47 -2.96 19.87
CA ARG A 152 2.88 -2.12 18.83
C ARG A 152 3.75 -0.89 18.64
N ASN A 153 4.03 -0.53 17.39
CA ASN A 153 4.71 0.73 17.07
C ASN A 153 3.88 1.52 16.06
N ARG A 154 2.96 2.35 16.56
CA ARG A 154 2.13 3.22 15.71
C ARG A 154 2.94 4.25 14.96
N ARG A 155 4.03 4.75 15.58
CA ARG A 155 4.90 5.75 14.96
C ARG A 155 5.61 5.13 13.76
N GLY A 156 6.24 3.97 13.93
CA GLY A 156 6.84 3.19 12.84
C GLY A 156 5.87 2.88 11.70
N ALA A 157 4.65 2.43 12.03
CA ALA A 157 3.64 2.17 11.01
C ALA A 157 3.29 3.42 10.17
N TRP A 158 3.02 4.57 10.81
CA TRP A 158 2.70 5.80 10.10
C TRP A 158 3.90 6.37 9.34
N THR A 159 5.10 6.28 9.90
CA THR A 159 6.33 6.69 9.20
C THR A 159 6.51 5.87 7.93
N LEU A 160 6.28 4.55 7.97
CA LEU A 160 6.37 3.70 6.76
C LEU A 160 5.30 4.05 5.73
N VAL A 161 4.06 4.24 6.16
CA VAL A 161 2.94 4.60 5.26
C VAL A 161 3.22 5.91 4.50
N LEU A 162 3.90 6.86 5.13
CA LEU A 162 4.24 8.14 4.49
C LEU A 162 5.55 8.07 3.70
N LEU A 163 6.55 7.34 4.21
CA LEU A 163 7.87 7.27 3.57
C LEU A 163 7.85 6.44 2.28
N ALA A 164 7.08 5.35 2.23
CA ALA A 164 7.04 4.48 1.06
C ALA A 164 6.67 5.23 -0.25
N PRO A 165 5.54 5.98 -0.33
CA PRO A 165 5.24 6.76 -1.54
C PRO A 165 6.21 7.92 -1.78
N VAL A 166 6.88 8.45 -0.75
CA VAL A 166 7.91 9.47 -0.95
C VAL A 166 9.11 8.90 -1.71
N VAL A 167 9.55 7.70 -1.35
CA VAL A 167 10.67 7.01 -1.99
C VAL A 167 10.27 6.44 -3.36
N ALA A 168 9.04 5.94 -3.48
CA ALA A 168 8.56 5.30 -4.71
C ALA A 168 8.20 6.29 -5.82
N GLU A 169 7.68 7.48 -5.49
CA GLU A 169 7.09 8.37 -6.50
C GLU A 169 7.71 9.76 -6.45
N LEU A 170 7.68 10.40 -5.28
CA LEU A 170 8.11 11.80 -5.15
C LEU A 170 9.60 11.95 -5.42
N SER A 171 10.42 11.03 -4.95
CA SER A 171 11.86 11.13 -5.19
C SER A 171 12.25 10.78 -6.62
N LEU A 172 11.43 10.04 -7.37
CA LEU A 172 11.70 9.80 -8.80
C LEU A 172 11.30 10.99 -9.67
N GLY A 173 10.45 11.88 -9.15
CA GLY A 173 9.97 13.05 -9.88
C GLY A 173 8.86 12.75 -10.89
N LEU A 174 8.20 11.58 -10.81
CA LEU A 174 7.05 11.25 -11.67
C LEU A 174 5.81 12.11 -11.37
N LEU A 175 5.77 12.74 -10.18
CA LEU A 175 4.71 13.65 -9.79
C LEU A 175 5.24 15.08 -9.73
N PRO A 176 4.90 15.95 -10.70
CA PRO A 176 5.26 17.35 -10.62
C PRO A 176 4.56 18.02 -9.43
N LEU A 177 5.17 19.05 -8.86
CA LEU A 177 4.68 19.75 -7.67
C LEU A 177 3.25 20.28 -7.81
N ARG A 178 2.85 20.67 -9.02
CA ARG A 178 1.47 21.10 -9.31
C ARG A 178 0.43 20.00 -9.03
N LEU A 179 0.85 18.73 -9.07
CA LEU A 179 0.07 17.55 -8.74
C LEU A 179 0.43 16.95 -7.37
N ALA A 180 1.09 17.70 -6.47
CA ALA A 180 1.48 17.19 -5.15
C ALA A 180 0.29 16.65 -4.33
N TRP A 181 -0.93 17.14 -4.58
CA TRP A 181 -2.15 16.61 -3.97
C TRP A 181 -2.44 15.14 -4.36
N ALA A 182 -2.00 14.70 -5.55
CA ALA A 182 -2.13 13.32 -6.01
C ALA A 182 -1.31 12.34 -5.17
N PHE A 183 -0.34 12.81 -4.38
CA PHE A 183 0.35 12.02 -3.35
C PHE A 183 -0.63 11.24 -2.46
N LEU A 184 -1.79 11.82 -2.16
CA LEU A 184 -2.81 11.19 -1.32
C LEU A 184 -3.40 9.91 -1.94
N PHE A 185 -3.36 9.76 -3.28
CA PHE A 185 -3.78 8.54 -3.97
C PHE A 185 -2.76 7.41 -3.88
N PHE A 186 -1.47 7.77 -3.79
CA PHE A 186 -0.37 6.81 -3.68
C PHE A 186 -0.21 6.26 -2.26
N VAL A 187 -0.63 7.03 -1.23
CA VAL A 187 -0.54 6.60 0.18
C VAL A 187 -1.30 5.28 0.46
N PRO A 188 -2.56 5.09 0.02
CA PRO A 188 -3.25 3.81 0.17
C PRO A 188 -2.51 2.63 -0.47
N LEU A 189 -1.99 2.78 -1.69
CA LEU A 189 -1.37 1.67 -2.42
C LEU A 189 0.06 1.41 -1.93
N TYR A 190 0.96 2.38 -2.08
CA TYR A 190 2.36 2.26 -1.67
C TYR A 190 2.52 2.20 -0.16
N GLY A 191 1.88 3.14 0.55
CA GLY A 191 2.01 3.25 2.00
C GLY A 191 1.43 2.04 2.74
N ALA A 192 0.18 1.67 2.43
CA ALA A 192 -0.43 0.49 3.06
C ALA A 192 0.13 -0.82 2.49
N GLY A 193 0.50 -0.88 1.20
CA GLY A 193 1.14 -2.03 0.58
C GLY A 193 2.48 -2.37 1.20
N ALA A 194 3.40 -1.41 1.33
CA ALA A 194 4.69 -1.60 1.98
C ALA A 194 4.52 -2.01 3.46
N LEU A 195 3.59 -1.38 4.19
CA LEU A 195 3.28 -1.78 5.57
C LEU A 195 2.69 -3.18 5.66
N LEU A 196 1.82 -3.59 4.72
CA LEU A 196 1.24 -4.93 4.67
C LEU A 196 2.34 -5.97 4.45
N ILE A 197 3.20 -5.76 3.44
CA ILE A 197 4.33 -6.65 3.12
C ILE A 197 5.24 -6.78 4.33
N ARG A 198 5.64 -5.66 4.94
CA ARG A 198 6.45 -5.65 6.16
C ARG A 198 5.80 -6.50 7.26
N GLU A 199 4.54 -6.25 7.57
CA GLU A 199 3.83 -6.98 8.63
C GLU A 199 3.73 -8.48 8.33
N VAL A 200 3.48 -8.86 7.09
CA VAL A 200 3.44 -10.27 6.66
C VAL A 200 4.81 -10.90 6.86
N VAL A 201 5.86 -10.34 6.25
CA VAL A 201 7.22 -10.87 6.35
C VAL A 201 7.65 -11.03 7.79
N ARG A 202 7.47 -9.99 8.63
CA ARG A 202 7.91 -10.03 10.03
C ARG A 202 7.10 -11.00 10.89
N ARG A 203 5.80 -11.19 10.62
CA ARG A 203 4.98 -12.20 11.31
C ARG A 203 5.36 -13.63 10.96
N PHE A 204 5.79 -13.84 9.72
CA PHE A 204 6.30 -15.13 9.27
C PHE A 204 7.80 -15.31 9.54
N GLY A 205 8.47 -14.37 10.20
CA GLY A 205 9.91 -14.46 10.51
C GLY A 205 10.80 -14.47 9.26
N GLY A 206 10.37 -13.80 8.19
CA GLY A 206 11.16 -13.59 6.99
C GLY A 206 12.08 -12.37 7.12
N GLY A 207 13.11 -12.34 6.27
CA GLY A 207 14.13 -11.29 6.22
C GLY A 207 14.11 -10.50 4.92
N LEU A 208 15.24 -9.88 4.60
CA LEU A 208 15.44 -9.10 3.36
C LEU A 208 15.10 -9.88 2.07
N PRO A 209 15.46 -11.17 1.90
CA PRO A 209 15.08 -11.91 0.69
C PRO A 209 13.56 -12.01 0.52
N SER A 210 12.81 -12.21 1.61
CA SER A 210 11.35 -12.24 1.57
C SER A 210 10.76 -10.86 1.24
N LEU A 211 11.37 -9.77 1.72
CA LEU A 211 10.95 -8.40 1.36
C LEU A 211 11.14 -8.13 -0.14
N LEU A 212 12.30 -8.49 -0.69
CA LEU A 212 12.59 -8.32 -2.12
C LEU A 212 11.61 -9.15 -2.98
N LEU A 213 11.40 -10.43 -2.67
CA LEU A 213 10.49 -11.28 -3.43
C LEU A 213 9.02 -10.82 -3.34
N LEU A 214 8.55 -10.40 -2.15
CA LEU A 214 7.21 -9.81 -2.05
C LEU A 214 7.12 -8.43 -2.71
N GLY A 215 8.22 -7.70 -2.83
CA GLY A 215 8.29 -6.49 -3.63
C GLY A 215 8.22 -6.75 -5.14
N VAL A 216 8.77 -7.87 -5.62
CA VAL A 216 8.57 -8.33 -7.01
C VAL A 216 7.11 -8.69 -7.23
N THR A 217 6.51 -9.40 -6.28
CA THR A 217 5.06 -9.71 -6.31
C THR A 217 4.22 -8.43 -6.35
N TYR A 218 4.59 -7.44 -5.54
CA TYR A 218 3.93 -6.14 -5.50
C TYR A 218 4.00 -5.44 -6.87
N GLY A 219 5.17 -5.36 -7.50
CA GLY A 219 5.32 -4.78 -8.84
C GLY A 219 4.56 -5.56 -9.93
N LEU A 220 4.55 -6.90 -9.88
CA LEU A 220 3.75 -7.71 -10.82
C LEU A 220 2.24 -7.44 -10.70
N VAL A 221 1.75 -7.28 -9.47
CA VAL A 221 0.33 -7.00 -9.23
C VAL A 221 -0.02 -5.56 -9.61
N GLU A 222 0.79 -4.59 -9.19
CA GLU A 222 0.59 -3.18 -9.49
C GLU A 222 0.69 -2.93 -11.01
N GLU A 223 1.83 -3.21 -11.62
CA GLU A 223 2.04 -2.89 -13.04
C GLU A 223 1.33 -3.84 -13.99
N GLY A 224 1.16 -5.10 -13.59
CA GLY A 224 0.56 -6.12 -14.43
C GLY A 224 -0.97 -6.17 -14.37
N LEU A 225 -1.55 -6.14 -13.16
CA LEU A 225 -2.99 -6.34 -12.99
C LEU A 225 -3.74 -5.04 -12.74
N VAL A 226 -3.17 -4.13 -11.95
CA VAL A 226 -3.81 -2.86 -11.55
C VAL A 226 -3.66 -1.82 -12.65
N LEU A 227 -2.44 -1.54 -13.11
CA LEU A 227 -2.16 -0.54 -14.15
C LEU A 227 -2.22 -1.15 -15.56
N GLN A 228 -1.95 -2.45 -15.69
CA GLN A 228 -1.89 -3.16 -16.97
C GLN A 228 -0.76 -2.67 -17.91
N GLY A 229 0.20 -1.89 -17.38
CA GLY A 229 1.33 -1.34 -18.10
C GLY A 229 2.32 -2.38 -18.61
N LEU A 230 2.36 -3.57 -18.02
CA LEU A 230 3.19 -4.66 -18.53
C LEU A 230 2.80 -5.13 -19.94
N THR A 231 1.54 -4.95 -20.35
CA THR A 231 1.03 -5.46 -21.63
C THR A 231 0.26 -4.43 -22.46
N SER A 232 -0.07 -3.28 -21.87
CA SER A 232 -0.74 -2.19 -22.55
C SER A 232 0.11 -1.65 -23.71
N PRO A 233 -0.48 -1.40 -24.88
CA PRO A 233 0.20 -0.76 -26.01
C PRO A 233 0.44 0.73 -25.83
N HIS A 234 -0.33 1.43 -24.98
CA HIS A 234 -0.32 2.90 -24.91
C HIS A 234 0.00 3.47 -23.53
N LEU A 235 -0.12 2.67 -22.45
CA LEU A 235 0.18 3.15 -21.10
C LEU A 235 1.64 3.62 -21.03
N TYR A 236 1.82 4.93 -20.78
CA TYR A 236 3.12 5.60 -20.68
C TYR A 236 4.04 5.44 -21.90
N ASP A 237 3.46 5.11 -23.07
CA ASP A 237 4.21 4.76 -24.30
C ASP A 237 5.26 3.64 -24.09
N ALA A 238 5.10 2.84 -23.04
CA ALA A 238 6.04 1.81 -22.60
C ALA A 238 6.31 0.74 -23.66
N ALA A 239 5.35 0.53 -24.57
CA ALA A 239 5.48 -0.38 -25.71
C ALA A 239 6.57 0.06 -26.70
N GLY A 240 6.89 1.35 -26.77
CA GLY A 240 7.90 1.91 -27.66
C GLY A 240 9.33 1.80 -27.14
N TRP A 241 9.51 1.56 -25.83
CA TRP A 241 10.82 1.62 -25.17
C TRP A 241 11.79 0.54 -25.68
N ALA A 242 11.30 -0.67 -25.95
CA ALA A 242 12.12 -1.77 -26.44
C ALA A 242 11.26 -2.82 -27.16
N PRO A 243 11.86 -3.74 -27.94
CA PRO A 243 11.14 -4.84 -28.57
C PRO A 243 10.31 -5.64 -27.56
N ARG A 244 9.02 -5.77 -27.85
CA ARG A 244 8.08 -6.53 -27.03
C ARG A 244 8.27 -8.03 -27.24
N LEU A 245 8.16 -8.81 -26.17
CA LEU A 245 8.23 -10.27 -26.21
C LEU A 245 6.92 -10.84 -25.66
N PHE A 246 6.22 -11.66 -26.46
CA PHE A 246 4.93 -12.26 -26.08
C PHE A 246 3.87 -11.22 -25.63
N GLY A 247 3.92 -10.01 -26.18
CA GLY A 247 3.04 -8.90 -25.78
C GLY A 247 3.44 -8.18 -24.50
N LEU A 248 4.58 -8.52 -23.89
CA LEU A 248 5.13 -7.82 -22.73
C LEU A 248 5.97 -6.61 -23.16
N ASN A 249 5.78 -5.48 -22.48
CA ASN A 249 6.65 -4.31 -22.57
C ASN A 249 7.94 -4.62 -21.79
N THR A 250 8.97 -5.10 -22.48
CA THR A 250 10.12 -5.77 -21.87
C THR A 250 10.98 -4.85 -21.01
N ALA A 251 11.38 -3.68 -21.52
CA ALA A 251 12.13 -2.68 -20.75
C ALA A 251 11.34 -2.16 -19.55
N TYR A 252 10.04 -1.91 -19.74
CA TYR A 252 9.15 -1.46 -18.66
C TYR A 252 8.97 -2.52 -17.57
N ALA A 253 8.82 -3.79 -17.96
CA ALA A 253 8.77 -4.90 -17.02
C ALA A 253 10.09 -5.05 -16.26
N GLU A 254 11.23 -4.99 -16.95
CA GLU A 254 12.56 -5.08 -16.32
C GLU A 254 12.77 -3.95 -15.29
N LEU A 255 12.48 -2.70 -15.69
CA LEU A 255 12.54 -1.54 -14.81
C LEU A 255 11.72 -1.81 -13.54
N ASN A 256 10.43 -2.12 -13.68
CA ASN A 256 9.51 -2.19 -12.54
C ASN A 256 9.75 -3.41 -11.64
N LEU A 257 10.19 -4.53 -12.20
CA LEU A 257 10.53 -5.74 -11.43
C LEU A 257 11.81 -5.59 -10.60
N VAL A 258 12.64 -4.58 -10.85
CA VAL A 258 13.75 -4.17 -9.99
C VAL A 258 13.36 -2.99 -9.10
N TYR A 259 12.63 -2.04 -9.66
CA TYR A 259 12.25 -0.79 -9.01
C TYR A 259 11.40 -1.00 -7.77
N HIS A 260 10.24 -1.67 -7.89
CA HIS A 260 9.32 -1.84 -6.77
C HIS A 260 9.90 -2.63 -5.59
N PRO A 261 10.63 -3.75 -5.80
CA PRO A 261 11.30 -4.43 -4.71
C PRO A 261 12.24 -3.53 -3.91
N VAL A 262 13.00 -2.68 -4.60
CA VAL A 262 14.06 -1.88 -3.99
C VAL A 262 13.48 -0.61 -3.39
N PHE A 263 12.86 0.23 -4.20
CA PHE A 263 12.46 1.60 -3.83
C PHE A 263 11.07 1.65 -3.19
N SER A 264 10.10 0.90 -3.69
CA SER A 264 8.73 0.93 -3.15
C SER A 264 8.58 0.15 -1.84
N VAL A 265 9.37 -0.91 -1.66
CA VAL A 265 9.21 -1.84 -0.52
C VAL A 265 10.44 -1.84 0.39
N THR A 266 11.60 -2.26 -0.10
CA THR A 266 12.72 -2.64 0.77
C THR A 266 13.39 -1.45 1.46
N ILE A 267 13.75 -0.41 0.70
CA ILE A 267 14.37 0.80 1.24
C ILE A 267 13.51 1.48 2.33
N PRO A 268 12.22 1.81 2.09
CA PRO A 268 11.42 2.49 3.10
C PRO A 268 11.24 1.63 4.36
N ILE A 269 11.13 0.30 4.22
CA ILE A 269 11.08 -0.62 5.36
C ILE A 269 12.40 -0.59 6.15
N ILE A 270 13.55 -0.71 5.50
CA ILE A 270 14.87 -0.68 6.15
C ILE A 270 15.06 0.64 6.90
N VAL A 271 14.78 1.77 6.25
CA VAL A 271 14.95 3.10 6.86
C VAL A 271 14.07 3.23 8.11
N VAL A 272 12.81 2.79 8.05
CA VAL A 272 11.91 2.84 9.21
C VAL A 272 12.34 1.88 10.31
N GLU A 273 12.76 0.66 9.99
CA GLU A 273 13.25 -0.27 11.00
C GLU A 273 14.51 0.21 11.69
N LEU A 274 15.39 0.93 10.98
CA LEU A 274 16.55 1.61 11.58
C LEU A 274 16.16 2.83 12.41
N LEU A 275 15.18 3.63 11.97
CA LEU A 275 14.64 4.75 12.75
C LEU A 275 14.02 4.29 14.07
N PHE A 276 13.44 3.09 14.10
CA PHE A 276 12.82 2.48 15.26
C PHE A 276 13.57 1.21 15.71
N ALA A 277 14.91 1.23 15.65
CA ALA A 277 15.76 0.07 15.93
C ALA A 277 15.49 -0.58 17.30
N GLY A 278 15.15 0.20 18.33
CA GLY A 278 14.77 -0.34 19.65
C GLY A 278 13.51 -1.21 19.65
N HIS A 279 12.67 -1.12 18.62
CA HIS A 279 11.53 -2.02 18.43
C HIS A 279 11.93 -3.36 17.77
N GLY A 280 13.04 -3.38 17.03
CA GLY A 280 13.48 -4.49 16.20
C GLY A 280 12.50 -4.84 15.08
N GLU A 281 12.58 -6.07 14.55
CA GLU A 281 11.69 -6.55 13.49
C GLU A 281 10.30 -6.97 13.97
N ARG A 282 9.91 -6.63 15.20
CA ARG A 282 8.60 -7.01 15.74
C ARG A 282 7.46 -6.38 14.92
N PRO A 283 6.32 -7.07 14.76
CA PRO A 283 5.15 -6.51 14.08
C PRO A 283 4.69 -5.20 14.72
N TYR A 284 4.45 -4.17 13.91
CA TYR A 284 3.95 -2.87 14.34
C TYR A 284 2.47 -2.89 14.61
N LEU A 285 1.72 -3.74 13.91
CA LEU A 285 0.26 -3.80 13.99
C LEU A 285 -0.23 -4.99 14.80
N ARG A 286 -1.51 -4.96 15.14
CA ARG A 286 -2.26 -6.15 15.61
C ARG A 286 -3.02 -6.74 14.42
N ARG A 287 -3.61 -7.94 14.58
CA ARG A 287 -4.45 -8.57 13.54
C ARG A 287 -5.51 -7.61 12.96
N GLY A 288 -6.12 -6.79 13.81
CA GLY A 288 -7.08 -5.77 13.37
C GLY A 288 -6.47 -4.69 12.48
N GLY A 289 -5.28 -4.20 12.83
CA GLY A 289 -4.55 -3.23 12.02
C GLY A 289 -4.09 -3.84 10.70
N LEU A 290 -3.56 -5.06 10.72
CA LEU A 290 -3.17 -5.79 9.52
C LEU A 290 -4.31 -5.91 8.50
N ILE A 291 -5.50 -6.33 8.96
CA ILE A 291 -6.66 -6.45 8.06
C ILE A 291 -7.09 -5.08 7.52
N THR A 292 -7.04 -4.03 8.35
CA THR A 292 -7.35 -2.67 7.87
C THR A 292 -6.33 -2.20 6.84
N THR A 293 -5.04 -2.42 7.07
CA THR A 293 -3.97 -2.09 6.12
C THR A 293 -4.16 -2.85 4.81
N GLY A 294 -4.45 -4.14 4.86
CA GLY A 294 -4.75 -4.92 3.65
C GLY A 294 -5.97 -4.42 2.88
N ALA A 295 -7.06 -4.07 3.58
CA ALA A 295 -8.23 -3.48 2.95
C ALA A 295 -7.92 -2.12 2.30
N VAL A 296 -7.12 -1.27 2.96
CA VAL A 296 -6.70 0.02 2.41
C VAL A 296 -5.80 -0.16 1.18
N ALA A 297 -4.89 -1.13 1.19
CA ALA A 297 -4.04 -1.44 0.04
C ALA A 297 -4.88 -1.91 -1.17
N VAL A 298 -5.86 -2.79 -0.95
CA VAL A 298 -6.78 -3.23 -2.02
C VAL A 298 -7.63 -2.08 -2.54
N LEU A 299 -8.15 -1.22 -1.65
CA LEU A 299 -8.90 -0.04 -2.08
C LEU A 299 -8.02 0.94 -2.86
N GLY A 300 -6.76 1.12 -2.48
CA GLY A 300 -5.77 1.91 -3.22
C GLY A 300 -5.49 1.34 -4.62
N ALA A 301 -5.31 0.02 -4.71
CA ALA A 301 -5.14 -0.68 -5.99
C ALA A 301 -6.37 -0.51 -6.88
N LEU A 302 -7.58 -0.70 -6.34
CA LEU A 302 -8.82 -0.49 -7.08
C LEU A 302 -8.96 0.96 -7.54
N LEU A 303 -8.59 1.93 -6.68
CA LEU A 303 -8.61 3.34 -7.02
C LEU A 303 -7.70 3.64 -8.22
N LEU A 304 -6.46 3.15 -8.21
CA LEU A 304 -5.58 3.30 -9.38
C LEU A 304 -6.12 2.58 -10.62
N ARG A 305 -6.67 1.37 -10.46
CA ARG A 305 -7.25 0.59 -11.57
C ARG A 305 -8.38 1.32 -12.30
N VAL A 306 -9.20 2.08 -11.57
CA VAL A 306 -10.32 2.84 -12.13
C VAL A 306 -9.95 4.27 -12.53
N SER A 307 -8.76 4.75 -12.16
CA SER A 307 -8.30 6.10 -12.52
C SER A 307 -7.30 6.09 -13.67
N ILE A 308 -6.18 5.37 -13.54
CA ILE A 308 -5.03 5.51 -14.44
C ILE A 308 -5.24 4.78 -15.78
N PRO A 309 -5.53 3.47 -15.84
CA PRO A 309 -5.68 2.81 -17.14
C PRO A 309 -6.78 3.41 -18.02
N PRO A 310 -7.98 3.79 -17.50
CA PRO A 310 -8.98 4.43 -18.33
C PRO A 310 -8.58 5.81 -18.88
N SER A 311 -7.65 6.52 -18.23
CA SER A 311 -7.17 7.83 -18.72
C SER A 311 -6.01 7.68 -19.71
N GLU A 312 -5.10 6.75 -19.44
CA GLU A 312 -3.84 6.58 -20.19
C GLU A 312 -3.94 5.58 -21.36
N ASP A 313 -4.82 4.57 -21.28
CA ASP A 313 -5.08 3.63 -22.38
C ASP A 313 -6.58 3.24 -22.44
N PRO A 314 -7.44 4.16 -22.91
CA PRO A 314 -8.88 3.99 -22.89
C PRO A 314 -9.34 2.76 -23.68
N GLY A 315 -10.10 1.87 -23.03
CA GLY A 315 -10.68 0.68 -23.67
C GLY A 315 -9.77 -0.54 -23.71
N TYR A 316 -8.52 -0.44 -23.24
CA TYR A 316 -7.65 -1.61 -23.13
C TYR A 316 -8.16 -2.60 -22.07
N ILE A 317 -8.11 -3.88 -22.43
CA ILE A 317 -8.46 -4.99 -21.57
C ILE A 317 -7.30 -5.97 -21.55
N LEU A 318 -6.72 -6.17 -20.36
CA LEU A 318 -5.69 -7.18 -20.12
C LEU A 318 -6.12 -8.56 -20.66
N PRO A 319 -5.35 -9.17 -21.58
CA PRO A 319 -5.65 -10.50 -22.09
C PRO A 319 -5.73 -11.55 -20.97
N PRO A 320 -6.73 -12.46 -20.96
CA PRO A 320 -6.89 -13.45 -19.88
C PRO A 320 -5.66 -14.34 -19.67
N VAL A 321 -4.97 -14.71 -20.75
CA VAL A 321 -3.73 -15.51 -20.69
C VAL A 321 -2.61 -14.74 -19.99
N ALA A 322 -2.45 -13.45 -20.29
CA ALA A 322 -1.47 -12.59 -19.62
C ALA A 322 -1.82 -12.42 -18.13
N ALA A 323 -3.09 -12.18 -17.81
CA ALA A 323 -3.57 -12.11 -16.43
C ALA A 323 -3.26 -13.41 -15.65
N ALA A 324 -3.56 -14.57 -16.24
CA ALA A 324 -3.29 -15.87 -15.63
C ALA A 324 -1.79 -16.09 -15.40
N LEU A 325 -0.94 -15.71 -16.36
CA LEU A 325 0.50 -15.81 -16.24
C LEU A 325 1.04 -14.90 -15.13
N ILE A 326 0.64 -13.62 -15.12
CA ILE A 326 1.04 -12.65 -14.09
C ILE A 326 0.64 -13.15 -12.70
N VAL A 327 -0.61 -13.59 -12.53
CA VAL A 327 -1.10 -14.16 -11.27
C VAL A 327 -0.28 -15.40 -10.88
N THR A 328 -0.02 -16.30 -11.82
CA THR A 328 0.75 -17.53 -11.56
C THR A 328 2.17 -17.18 -11.10
N VAL A 329 2.88 -16.29 -11.79
CA VAL A 329 4.23 -15.87 -11.42
C VAL A 329 4.22 -15.15 -10.07
N ALA A 330 3.27 -14.24 -9.83
CA ALA A 330 3.12 -13.56 -8.55
C ALA A 330 2.90 -14.55 -7.39
N LEU A 331 2.08 -15.58 -7.59
CA LEU A 331 1.86 -16.66 -6.60
C LEU A 331 3.12 -17.51 -6.37
N LEU A 332 3.85 -17.87 -7.43
CA LEU A 332 5.10 -18.62 -7.33
C LEU A 332 6.19 -17.83 -6.58
N VAL A 333 6.34 -16.54 -6.90
CA VAL A 333 7.29 -15.64 -6.22
C VAL A 333 6.88 -15.43 -4.76
N THR A 334 5.58 -15.28 -4.48
CA THR A 334 5.04 -15.21 -3.11
C THR A 334 5.35 -16.50 -2.32
N ALA A 335 5.13 -17.67 -2.92
CA ALA A 335 5.46 -18.95 -2.32
C ALA A 335 6.97 -19.07 -2.05
N ALA A 336 7.82 -18.65 -3.00
CA ALA A 336 9.26 -18.59 -2.81
C ALA A 336 9.65 -17.66 -1.66
N ALA A 337 9.00 -16.50 -1.52
CA ALA A 337 9.24 -15.55 -0.43
C ALA A 337 9.00 -16.17 0.96
N PHE A 338 8.00 -17.04 1.07
CA PHE A 338 7.73 -17.81 2.29
C PHE A 338 8.65 -19.02 2.46
N ALA A 339 9.11 -19.64 1.37
CA ALA A 339 10.01 -20.80 1.40
C ALA A 339 11.46 -20.46 1.77
N VAL A 340 11.91 -19.23 1.51
CA VAL A 340 13.25 -18.74 1.92
C VAL A 340 13.31 -18.25 3.38
N ARG A 341 12.19 -18.32 4.11
CA ARG A 341 12.11 -18.01 5.54
C ARG A 341 13.15 -18.80 6.34
N GLY A 342 13.91 -18.12 7.19
CA GLY A 342 14.84 -18.75 8.14
C GLY A 342 16.01 -19.50 7.50
N LYS A 343 16.07 -19.60 6.17
CA LYS A 343 17.22 -20.12 5.46
C LYS A 343 18.25 -19.00 5.38
N HIS A 344 19.36 -19.17 6.06
CA HIS A 344 20.56 -18.40 5.71
C HIS A 344 20.88 -18.78 4.27
N LEU A 345 20.73 -17.84 3.34
CA LEU A 345 21.33 -17.98 2.02
C LEU A 345 22.77 -18.44 2.22
N PRO A 346 23.29 -19.38 1.40
CA PRO A 346 24.66 -19.86 1.54
C PRO A 346 25.59 -18.66 1.74
N PRO A 347 26.41 -18.65 2.80
CA PRO A 347 27.26 -17.50 3.10
C PRO A 347 28.11 -17.22 1.87
N ALA A 348 27.96 -16.02 1.32
CA ALA A 348 28.80 -15.60 0.21
C ALA A 348 30.23 -15.42 0.74
N ALA A 349 31.24 -15.79 -0.05
CA ALA A 349 32.62 -15.57 0.33
C ALA A 349 32.85 -14.06 0.57
N PRO A 350 33.16 -13.63 1.81
CA PRO A 350 33.32 -12.22 2.12
C PRO A 350 34.54 -11.68 1.35
N PRO A 351 34.54 -10.39 0.97
CA PRO A 351 35.71 -9.77 0.38
C PRO A 351 36.86 -9.70 1.41
N ARG A 352 38.09 -9.52 0.93
CA ARG A 352 39.26 -9.30 1.80
C ARG A 352 39.18 -7.98 2.59
N ALA A 353 38.54 -6.97 2.01
CA ALA A 353 38.33 -5.67 2.63
C ALA A 353 36.87 -5.24 2.43
N LEU A 354 36.29 -4.64 3.47
CA LEU A 354 34.96 -4.04 3.42
C LEU A 354 35.09 -2.53 3.17
N PRO A 355 34.38 -1.96 2.17
CA PRO A 355 34.37 -0.51 1.98
C PRO A 355 33.72 0.20 3.16
N SER A 356 34.07 1.47 3.37
CA SER A 356 33.41 2.29 4.39
C SER A 356 31.90 2.42 4.13
N PRO A 357 31.09 2.76 5.15
CA PRO A 357 29.67 3.05 4.94
C PRO A 357 29.44 4.11 3.86
N GLU A 358 30.25 5.17 3.84
CA GLU A 358 30.14 6.25 2.88
C GLU A 358 30.38 5.77 1.44
N LEU A 359 31.43 4.96 1.22
CA LEU A 359 31.70 4.35 -0.09
C LEU A 359 30.63 3.34 -0.50
N THR A 360 30.07 2.60 0.46
CA THR A 360 28.94 1.68 0.24
C THR A 360 27.72 2.46 -0.26
N GLY A 361 27.41 3.60 0.36
CA GLY A 361 26.32 4.47 -0.07
C GLY A 361 26.57 5.10 -1.44
N LEU A 362 27.79 5.57 -1.71
CA LEU A 362 28.15 6.10 -3.03
C LEU A 362 28.01 5.05 -4.12
N ALA A 363 28.49 3.82 -3.89
CA ALA A 363 28.36 2.71 -4.83
C ALA A 363 26.89 2.34 -5.08
N ALA A 364 26.06 2.28 -4.05
CA ALA A 364 24.63 2.01 -4.18
C ALA A 364 23.90 3.13 -4.95
N GLY A 365 24.26 4.40 -4.71
CA GLY A 365 23.72 5.55 -5.44
C GLY A 365 24.13 5.56 -6.91
N ALA A 366 25.41 5.30 -7.20
CA ALA A 366 25.90 5.18 -8.57
C ALA A 366 25.22 4.04 -9.33
N ALA A 367 25.02 2.89 -8.67
CA ALA A 367 24.30 1.76 -9.25
C ALA A 367 22.82 2.08 -9.53
N ALA A 368 22.13 2.75 -8.60
CA ALA A 368 20.75 3.18 -8.80
C ALA A 368 20.60 4.17 -9.96
N LEU A 369 21.45 5.20 -10.00
CA LEU A 369 21.49 6.19 -11.07
C LEU A 369 21.80 5.53 -12.42
N GLY A 370 22.82 4.67 -12.47
CA GLY A 370 23.23 3.95 -13.67
C GLY A 370 22.14 3.00 -14.18
N PHE A 371 21.48 2.27 -13.28
CA PHE A 371 20.37 1.39 -13.64
C PHE A 371 19.24 2.16 -14.32
N LEU A 372 18.79 3.26 -13.70
CA LEU A 372 17.73 4.11 -14.27
C LEU A 372 18.16 4.76 -15.59
N ALA A 373 19.37 5.31 -15.67
CA ALA A 373 19.89 5.91 -16.90
C ALA A 373 20.00 4.91 -18.05
N LEU A 374 20.26 3.63 -17.76
CA LEU A 374 20.32 2.59 -18.78
C LEU A 374 18.93 2.13 -19.24
N ILE A 375 17.94 2.02 -18.34
CA ILE A 375 16.66 1.36 -18.66
C ILE A 375 15.49 2.31 -18.91
N PHE A 376 15.52 3.52 -18.34
CA PHE A 376 14.43 4.49 -18.42
C PHE A 376 14.69 5.46 -19.59
N PRO A 377 13.76 5.67 -20.54
CA PRO A 377 13.93 6.69 -21.58
C PRO A 377 13.84 8.10 -21.00
N PHE A 378 14.80 8.98 -21.31
CA PHE A 378 14.84 10.35 -20.78
C PHE A 378 15.49 11.32 -21.77
N ALA A 379 15.40 12.62 -21.47
CA ALA A 379 16.02 13.70 -22.26
C ALA A 379 15.64 13.68 -23.76
N GLY A 380 14.37 13.37 -24.05
CA GLY A 380 13.83 13.34 -25.41
C GLY A 380 14.11 12.05 -26.18
N ALA A 381 14.63 11.01 -25.52
CA ALA A 381 14.78 9.68 -26.13
C ALA A 381 13.47 8.89 -26.06
N ASP A 382 13.11 8.23 -27.16
CA ASP A 382 11.98 7.29 -27.21
C ASP A 382 12.34 5.91 -26.61
N GLN A 383 13.63 5.59 -26.55
CA GLN A 383 14.15 4.32 -26.06
C GLN A 383 15.30 4.49 -25.07
N PRO A 384 15.58 3.48 -24.24
CA PRO A 384 16.59 3.56 -23.20
C PRO A 384 17.98 3.88 -23.77
N PHE A 385 18.70 4.76 -23.05
CA PHE A 385 20.07 5.16 -23.38
C PHE A 385 20.24 5.64 -24.84
N PHE A 386 19.24 6.33 -25.40
CA PHE A 386 19.25 6.91 -26.75
C PHE A 386 19.45 5.88 -27.89
N THR A 387 19.10 4.62 -27.62
CA THR A 387 19.15 3.55 -28.62
C THR A 387 17.92 3.56 -29.54
N HIS A 388 17.91 2.70 -30.55
CA HIS A 388 16.79 2.60 -31.51
C HIS A 388 16.53 1.14 -31.91
N GLY A 389 15.25 0.77 -32.04
CA GLY A 389 14.83 -0.57 -32.44
C GLY A 389 15.37 -1.66 -31.49
N ALA A 390 16.01 -2.69 -32.06
CA ALA A 390 16.56 -3.81 -31.29
C ALA A 390 17.82 -3.45 -30.48
N TRP A 391 18.45 -2.30 -30.73
CA TRP A 391 19.64 -1.88 -29.99
C TRP A 391 19.35 -1.55 -28.52
N SER A 392 18.09 -1.28 -28.16
CA SER A 392 17.62 -1.13 -26.78
C SER A 392 17.82 -2.37 -25.90
N LEU A 393 18.02 -3.56 -26.51
CA LEU A 393 18.37 -4.76 -25.77
C LEU A 393 19.76 -4.69 -25.12
N LEU A 394 20.69 -3.87 -25.64
CA LEU A 394 22.02 -3.68 -25.05
C LEU A 394 21.98 -2.94 -23.71
N PRO A 395 21.37 -1.74 -23.60
CA PRO A 395 21.28 -1.05 -22.33
C PRO A 395 20.38 -1.81 -21.33
N MET A 396 19.36 -2.55 -21.81
CA MET A 396 18.63 -3.51 -20.97
C MET A 396 19.55 -4.59 -20.38
N ALA A 397 20.33 -5.28 -21.21
CA ALA A 397 21.28 -6.28 -20.73
C ALA A 397 22.30 -5.68 -19.75
N ALA A 398 22.77 -4.46 -20.00
CA ALA A 398 23.66 -3.73 -19.10
C ALA A 398 22.97 -3.40 -17.75
N ALA A 399 21.69 -3.00 -17.77
CA ALA A 399 20.90 -2.73 -16.57
C ALA A 399 20.70 -4.01 -15.74
N ALA A 400 20.32 -5.12 -16.37
CA ALA A 400 20.21 -6.42 -15.72
C ALA A 400 21.55 -6.87 -15.09
N LEU A 401 22.66 -6.73 -15.82
CA LEU A 401 24.00 -7.05 -15.32
C LEU A 401 24.38 -6.16 -14.14
N LEU A 402 24.10 -4.86 -14.20
CA LEU A 402 24.36 -3.91 -13.11
C LEU A 402 23.54 -4.25 -11.85
N ALA A 403 22.26 -4.57 -12.01
CA ALA A 403 21.39 -5.00 -10.91
C ALA A 403 21.88 -6.31 -10.27
N ALA A 404 22.27 -7.29 -11.09
CA ALA A 404 22.83 -8.56 -10.63
C ALA A 404 24.18 -8.36 -9.91
N ALA A 405 25.10 -7.61 -10.52
CA ALA A 405 26.41 -7.30 -9.94
C ALA A 405 26.29 -6.55 -8.61
N THR A 406 25.38 -5.58 -8.52
CA THR A 406 25.09 -4.85 -7.29
C THR A 406 24.53 -5.78 -6.20
N THR A 407 23.59 -6.66 -6.57
CA THR A 407 23.03 -7.65 -5.65
C THR A 407 24.10 -8.60 -5.10
N VAL A 408 24.95 -9.15 -5.97
CA VAL A 408 26.06 -10.03 -5.58
C VAL A 408 27.07 -9.28 -4.69
N THR A 409 27.41 -8.05 -5.06
CA THR A 409 28.37 -7.22 -4.32
C THR A 409 27.86 -6.89 -2.92
N LEU A 410 26.62 -6.39 -2.80
CA LEU A 410 26.00 -6.11 -1.51
C LEU A 410 25.85 -7.38 -0.66
N ARG A 411 25.51 -8.52 -1.28
CA ARG A 411 25.47 -9.81 -0.56
C ARG A 411 26.85 -10.18 -0.01
N ARG A 412 27.92 -10.05 -0.79
CA ARG A 412 29.29 -10.32 -0.34
C ARG A 412 29.75 -9.36 0.74
N TRP A 413 29.47 -8.07 0.61
CA TRP A 413 29.79 -7.07 1.63
C TRP A 413 29.02 -7.34 2.93
N SER A 414 27.73 -7.68 2.84
CA SER A 414 26.90 -8.01 4.00
C SER A 414 27.32 -9.29 4.74
N ALA A 415 28.09 -10.16 4.09
CA ALA A 415 28.65 -11.36 4.69
C ALA A 415 29.95 -11.09 5.48
N HIS A 416 30.56 -9.91 5.30
CA HIS A 416 31.78 -9.54 6.02
C HIS A 416 31.47 -9.33 7.52
N PRO A 417 32.30 -9.83 8.46
CA PRO A 417 32.04 -9.71 9.90
C PRO A 417 31.87 -8.26 10.38
N SER A 418 32.61 -7.32 9.78
CA SER A 418 32.53 -5.90 10.10
C SER A 418 31.35 -5.16 9.43
N TRP A 419 30.45 -5.85 8.74
CA TRP A 419 29.24 -5.22 8.19
C TRP A 419 28.31 -4.79 9.32
N THR A 420 27.82 -3.55 9.24
CA THR A 420 27.01 -2.94 10.29
C THR A 420 25.75 -2.29 9.73
N ARG A 421 24.82 -1.92 10.63
CA ARG A 421 23.63 -1.14 10.29
C ARG A 421 23.95 0.19 9.61
N LEU A 422 25.15 0.74 9.80
CA LEU A 422 25.58 1.96 9.11
C LEU A 422 25.82 1.73 7.62
N HIS A 423 26.37 0.58 7.23
CA HIS A 423 26.54 0.23 5.81
C HIS A 423 25.19 0.01 5.14
N LEU A 424 24.27 -0.67 5.83
CA LEU A 424 22.89 -0.85 5.35
C LEU A 424 22.15 0.48 5.18
N LEU A 425 22.25 1.37 6.19
CA LEU A 425 21.67 2.71 6.12
C LEU A 425 22.27 3.51 4.95
N ALA A 426 23.59 3.48 4.82
CA ALA A 426 24.28 4.22 3.77
C ALA A 426 23.91 3.68 2.38
N ALA A 427 23.79 2.37 2.20
CA ALA A 427 23.32 1.76 0.95
C ALA A 427 21.90 2.22 0.61
N ALA A 428 20.96 2.20 1.57
CA ALA A 428 19.57 2.61 1.35
C ALA A 428 19.44 4.10 1.01
N ILE A 429 20.11 4.97 1.79
CA ILE A 429 20.10 6.42 1.54
C ILE A 429 20.82 6.75 0.24
N GLY A 430 21.97 6.13 -0.02
CA GLY A 430 22.76 6.30 -1.24
C GLY A 430 21.98 5.92 -2.49
N ALA A 431 21.36 4.74 -2.50
CA ALA A 431 20.48 4.30 -3.59
C ALA A 431 19.34 5.29 -3.84
N THR A 432 18.67 5.74 -2.78
CA THR A 432 17.56 6.72 -2.90
C THR A 432 18.05 8.07 -3.43
N VAL A 433 19.25 8.53 -3.03
CA VAL A 433 19.83 9.77 -3.54
C VAL A 433 20.21 9.65 -5.02
N GLY A 434 20.82 8.53 -5.44
CA GLY A 434 21.13 8.28 -6.85
C GLY A 434 19.87 8.23 -7.73
N HIS A 435 18.84 7.56 -7.22
CA HIS A 435 17.47 7.58 -7.77
C HIS A 435 16.88 8.98 -7.87
N THR A 436 17.02 9.81 -6.84
CA THR A 436 16.51 11.19 -6.85
C THR A 436 17.28 12.07 -7.83
N ILE A 437 18.60 11.88 -7.91
CA ILE A 437 19.44 12.59 -8.88
C ILE A 437 18.98 12.25 -10.30
N PHE A 438 18.68 10.98 -10.60
CA PHE A 438 18.09 10.62 -11.89
C PHE A 438 16.80 11.41 -12.15
N GLY A 439 15.87 11.41 -11.18
CA GLY A 439 14.62 12.19 -11.28
C GLY A 439 14.85 13.68 -11.57
N THR A 440 15.86 14.31 -10.95
CA THR A 440 16.17 15.73 -11.21
C THR A 440 16.59 16.00 -12.66
N ILE A 441 17.22 15.03 -13.31
CA ILE A 441 17.73 15.14 -14.68
C ILE A 441 16.64 14.76 -15.69
N ALA A 442 15.94 13.65 -15.43
CA ALA A 442 15.09 12.97 -16.40
C ALA A 442 13.61 13.37 -16.31
N ASN A 443 13.05 13.49 -15.10
CA ASN A 443 11.59 13.51 -14.90
C ASN A 443 11.06 14.87 -14.42
N ALA A 444 11.94 15.79 -14.00
CA ALA A 444 11.51 17.08 -13.51
C ALA A 444 11.01 18.00 -14.65
N ASP A 445 9.69 18.22 -14.70
CA ASP A 445 9.00 19.08 -15.68
C ASP A 445 9.44 20.55 -15.63
N SER A 446 9.74 21.06 -14.44
CA SER A 446 9.98 22.49 -14.22
C SER A 446 11.14 22.76 -13.26
N TRP A 447 11.65 23.99 -13.27
CA TRP A 447 12.68 24.43 -12.30
C TRP A 447 12.24 24.26 -10.83
N PRO A 448 10.99 24.58 -10.44
CA PRO A 448 10.47 24.23 -9.11
C PRO A 448 10.56 22.74 -8.78
N ASP A 449 10.24 21.84 -9.71
CA ASP A 449 10.31 20.39 -9.49
C ASP A 449 11.76 19.95 -9.26
N ARG A 450 12.71 20.48 -10.05
CA ARG A 450 14.15 20.24 -9.87
C ARG A 450 14.63 20.69 -8.49
N LEU A 451 14.25 21.90 -8.06
CA LEU A 451 14.60 22.42 -6.74
C LEU A 451 14.00 21.57 -5.61
N PHE A 452 12.77 21.10 -5.77
CA PHE A 452 12.14 20.21 -4.80
C PHE A 452 12.88 18.88 -4.69
N LEU A 453 13.22 18.23 -5.80
CA LEU A 453 13.95 16.97 -5.81
C LEU A 453 15.37 17.13 -5.24
N ILE A 454 16.08 18.20 -5.58
CA ILE A 454 17.40 18.53 -4.99
C ILE A 454 17.25 18.71 -3.47
N THR A 455 16.24 19.45 -3.02
CA THR A 455 15.96 19.67 -1.60
C THR A 455 15.66 18.34 -0.90
N LEU A 456 14.85 17.48 -1.53
CA LEU A 456 14.51 16.16 -1.02
C LEU A 456 15.76 15.27 -0.87
N ALA A 457 16.64 15.23 -1.89
CA ALA A 457 17.90 14.50 -1.83
C ALA A 457 18.81 15.00 -0.68
N VAL A 458 18.94 16.33 -0.52
CA VAL A 458 19.69 16.93 0.59
C VAL A 458 19.09 16.54 1.94
N LEU A 459 17.77 16.62 2.09
CA LEU A 459 17.07 16.24 3.32
C LEU A 459 17.25 14.75 3.65
N MET A 460 17.26 13.87 2.65
CA MET A 460 17.55 12.44 2.83
C MET A 460 18.98 12.21 3.33
N VAL A 461 19.98 12.90 2.76
CA VAL A 461 21.38 12.81 3.22
C VAL A 461 21.52 13.32 4.66
N LEU A 462 20.94 14.48 4.98
CA LEU A 462 21.01 15.07 6.32
C LEU A 462 20.30 14.18 7.36
N SER A 463 19.13 13.64 7.01
CA SER A 463 18.38 12.72 7.87
C SER A 463 19.13 11.41 8.08
N GLY A 464 19.72 10.85 7.01
CA GLY A 464 20.58 9.67 7.06
C GLY A 464 21.80 9.89 7.96
N ARG A 465 22.50 11.02 7.82
CA ARG A 465 23.64 11.39 8.70
C ARG A 465 23.22 11.59 10.15
N ARG A 466 22.04 12.15 10.41
CA ARG A 466 21.49 12.30 11.76
C ARG A 466 21.17 10.93 12.37
N LEU A 467 20.57 10.04 11.60
CA LEU A 467 20.28 8.67 12.04
C LEU A 467 21.57 7.86 12.29
N ALA A 468 22.56 7.98 11.41
CA ALA A 468 23.87 7.35 11.59
C ALA A 468 24.54 7.79 12.90
N ARG A 469 24.50 9.10 13.22
CA ARG A 469 25.01 9.63 14.50
C ARG A 469 24.27 9.05 15.71
N ARG A 470 22.94 8.90 15.63
CA ARG A 470 22.14 8.27 16.70
C ARG A 470 22.49 6.80 16.88
N LEU A 471 22.58 6.03 15.79
CA LEU A 471 22.97 4.61 15.85
C LEU A 471 24.39 4.42 16.40
N ARG A 472 25.30 5.38 16.15
CA ARG A 472 26.63 5.41 16.77
C ARG A 472 26.54 5.64 18.28
N ALA A 473 25.80 6.66 18.70
CA ALA A 473 25.62 7.01 20.12
C ALA A 473 24.96 5.90 20.94
N ASP A 474 23.96 5.22 20.38
CA ASP A 474 23.21 4.17 21.08
C ASP A 474 23.97 2.82 21.16
N GLY A 475 25.21 2.73 20.66
CA GLY A 475 25.96 1.46 20.57
C GLY A 475 25.38 0.45 19.57
N LEU A 476 24.20 0.71 19.01
CA LEU A 476 23.46 -0.15 18.06
C LEU A 476 24.15 -0.33 16.69
N HIS A 477 25.29 0.30 16.47
CA HIS A 477 26.14 0.12 15.29
C HIS A 477 27.15 -1.03 15.45
N LEU A 478 27.39 -1.53 16.68
CA LEU A 478 28.46 -2.46 17.06
C LEU A 478 28.01 -3.92 17.17
N GLU A 479 26.86 -4.33 16.64
CA GLU A 479 26.44 -5.73 16.64
C GLU A 479 26.85 -6.42 15.31
N PRO A 480 28.10 -6.91 15.16
CA PRO A 480 28.50 -7.73 14.02
C PRO A 480 27.81 -9.10 14.13
N GLY A 481 26.64 -9.20 13.52
CA GLY A 481 25.81 -10.41 13.52
C GLY A 481 24.34 -10.13 13.24
N ASP A 482 23.81 -9.07 13.83
CA ASP A 482 22.39 -8.63 13.72
C ASP A 482 22.13 -7.69 12.53
N ALA A 483 23.16 -7.38 11.75
CA ALA A 483 23.04 -6.70 10.46
C ALA A 483 23.01 -7.70 9.28
N ARG A 484 23.07 -9.01 9.56
CA ARG A 484 22.84 -10.05 8.54
C ARG A 484 21.40 -9.91 8.05
N PRO A 485 21.14 -9.96 6.73
CA PRO A 485 19.79 -9.86 6.18
C PRO A 485 18.93 -11.05 6.67
N GLY A 486 18.24 -10.89 7.80
CA GLY A 486 17.47 -11.98 8.40
C GLY A 486 17.04 -11.84 9.85
N VAL A 487 17.74 -11.05 10.69
CA VAL A 487 17.37 -10.91 12.11
C VAL A 487 17.85 -9.55 12.65
N ILE A 488 16.93 -8.61 12.91
CA ILE A 488 17.18 -7.47 13.83
C ILE A 488 16.60 -7.90 15.18
N THR A 489 17.38 -8.63 15.96
CA THR A 489 17.04 -8.90 17.36
C THR A 489 17.19 -7.64 18.18
N ALA A 490 16.24 -7.42 19.10
CA ALA A 490 16.43 -6.44 20.15
C ALA A 490 17.41 -7.03 21.17
N PRO A 491 18.26 -6.21 21.82
CA PRO A 491 19.10 -6.71 22.90
C PRO A 491 18.19 -7.33 23.97
N VAL A 492 18.54 -8.52 24.42
CA VAL A 492 17.95 -9.12 25.62
C VAL A 492 18.33 -8.19 26.76
N ALA A 493 17.35 -7.47 27.30
CA ALA A 493 17.55 -6.72 28.52
C ALA A 493 17.83 -7.72 29.64
N GLY A 494 19.04 -7.66 30.20
CA GLY A 494 19.36 -8.26 31.49
C GLY A 494 18.69 -7.55 32.64
#